data_AF-A0A661Z6C7-F1
#
_entry.id   AF-A0A661Z6C7-F1
#
_cell.length_a   1.000
_cell.length_b   1.000
_cell.length_c   1.000
_cell.angle_alpha   90.00
_cell.angle_beta   90.00
_cell.angle_gamma   90.00
#
_symmetry.space_group_name_H-M   'P 1'
#
loop_
_entity.id
_entity.type
_entity.pdbx_description
1 polymer ?
#
loop_
_entity_poly.entity_id
_entity_poly.type
_entity_poly.pdbx_seq_one_letter_code
_entity_poly.pdbx_strand_id
1 'polypeptide(L)'
;MATNKNVIERDRIVIKFAGDSGDGMQLTGTQFTDTSAILGNDLATFPDFPSEIRAPQGTIAGVSGYQVHIGHADIETSGDKADVLVAMNPAALAYNLKHCKANATIIIDLDAFNEKAFKKAHLATNPLEDGSLDGYNLIAPPVTTQCREVLRETGMDSKTIDKTRNQFIAGILSYLFNRDVEMGIAFLRNKFAKKPKLVDINAKVLKAGYIYAGNIEAIHSTFIVNPNLSKKGKFRNITGNQATAWGLMAAAEKSGLPFFLGSYPITPATDILAELSKHKALGIKTFQAEDEIAGINSAIGASYAGHMAATTTSGPGLSLKSEAIGLAFITELPLVIVNVMRGGPSTGLPTKTEQTDLMQALWGRNGEAPIPIIAASSPADCFDYAFMAEKIAIEHMTPVVLLTDSYLGNGSGLWKIPNMDDMDSITPLMADVNKPYQPYDRDEKTGARYWTKPGTPGHEHRVGGLEKSDGKGSVSHDPINHEKMTKLREEKVMRIADNYPKQEVFGKEEGDLLIVSWGSTKGSAYSAFKELEEEGKDIAFTNFNYLFPLPNETADIFKRYKRILVCELNSGQFAFHLRSTLPEFKYMQFNKIQAQPFMVSELTEKFNEILGAK
;
A
#
# COMPACT_ATOMS: atom_id res chain seq x y z
N MET A 1 -22.20 9.46 34.84
CA MET A 1 -21.71 9.71 33.47
C MET A 1 -22.78 10.49 32.75
N ALA A 2 -22.46 11.68 32.24
CA ALA A 2 -23.41 12.47 31.47
C ALA A 2 -23.74 11.70 30.18
N THR A 3 -24.97 11.23 30.04
CA THR A 3 -25.49 10.67 28.79
C THR A 3 -25.63 11.82 27.80
N ASN A 4 -24.79 11.80 26.76
CA ASN A 4 -24.80 12.84 25.73
C ASN A 4 -26.13 12.77 24.97
N LYS A 5 -26.87 13.89 24.88
CA LYS A 5 -28.26 13.89 24.40
C LYS A 5 -28.39 13.96 22.88
N ASN A 6 -27.32 14.30 22.15
CA ASN A 6 -27.30 14.41 20.69
C ASN A 6 -26.18 13.53 20.09
N VAL A 7 -26.55 12.30 19.74
CA VAL A 7 -25.67 11.36 19.04
C VAL A 7 -26.04 11.32 17.56
N ILE A 8 -25.07 11.54 16.68
CA ILE A 8 -25.21 11.50 15.23
C ILE A 8 -24.61 10.20 14.72
N GLU A 9 -25.45 9.36 14.12
CA GLU A 9 -24.98 8.19 13.39
C GLU A 9 -24.39 8.59 12.04
N ARG A 10 -23.25 8.00 11.70
CA ARG A 10 -22.57 8.20 10.41
C ARG A 10 -22.20 6.84 9.82
N ASP A 11 -22.55 6.65 8.54
CA ASP A 11 -22.14 5.45 7.80
C ASP A 11 -20.62 5.39 7.63
N ARG A 12 -20.00 6.55 7.44
CA ARG A 12 -18.56 6.72 7.27
C ARG A 12 -18.09 8.09 7.72
N ILE A 13 -16.83 8.19 8.14
CA ILE A 13 -16.23 9.44 8.57
C ILE A 13 -14.73 9.47 8.30
N VAL A 14 -14.23 10.61 7.85
CA VAL A 14 -12.82 10.86 7.55
C VAL A 14 -12.23 11.78 8.62
N ILE A 15 -11.16 11.35 9.25
CA ILE A 15 -10.44 12.10 10.27
C ILE A 15 -9.00 12.31 9.81
N LYS A 16 -8.54 13.55 9.83
CA LYS A 16 -7.16 13.90 9.48
C LYS A 16 -6.43 14.45 10.69
N PHE A 17 -5.32 13.81 11.03
CA PHE A 17 -4.39 14.25 12.07
C PHE A 17 -3.24 14.98 11.41
N ALA A 18 -2.96 16.22 11.81
CA ALA A 18 -1.91 17.03 11.22
C ALA A 18 -1.13 17.80 12.30
N GLY A 19 0.19 17.79 12.17
CA GLY A 19 1.11 18.46 13.09
C GLY A 19 2.53 18.46 12.54
N ASP A 20 3.53 18.73 13.37
CA ASP A 20 4.92 18.61 12.96
C ASP A 20 5.38 17.14 13.03
N SER A 21 6.39 16.80 12.22
CA SER A 21 7.11 15.55 12.39
C SER A 21 7.66 15.42 13.81
N GLY A 22 7.18 14.41 14.55
CA GLY A 22 7.53 14.18 15.96
C GLY A 22 6.44 14.54 16.98
N ASP A 23 5.34 15.21 16.57
CA ASP A 23 4.20 15.51 17.46
C ASP A 23 3.34 14.28 17.79
N GLY A 24 3.66 13.10 17.23
CA GLY A 24 2.96 11.86 17.53
C GLY A 24 1.60 11.72 16.82
N MET A 25 1.33 12.48 15.75
CA MET A 25 0.10 12.36 14.95
C MET A 25 -0.08 10.98 14.33
N GLN A 26 1.01 10.38 13.85
CA GLN A 26 1.03 8.99 13.38
C GLN A 26 0.60 8.02 14.49
N LEU A 27 1.13 8.19 15.70
CA LEU A 27 0.82 7.32 16.85
C LEU A 27 -0.66 7.42 17.24
N THR A 28 -1.19 8.64 17.36
CA THR A 28 -2.60 8.86 17.70
C THR A 28 -3.52 8.35 16.59
N GLY A 29 -3.16 8.57 15.33
CA GLY A 29 -3.86 8.03 14.18
C GLY A 29 -3.90 6.49 14.18
N THR A 30 -2.77 5.83 14.41
CA THR A 30 -2.69 4.37 14.55
C THR A 30 -3.53 3.87 15.73
N GLN A 31 -3.44 4.52 16.89
CA GLN A 31 -4.26 4.18 18.06
C GLN A 31 -5.76 4.25 17.75
N PHE A 32 -6.18 5.31 17.06
CA PHE A 32 -7.58 5.47 16.66
C PHE A 32 -8.00 4.39 15.65
N THR A 33 -7.13 4.06 14.69
CA THR A 33 -7.36 3.02 13.68
C THR A 33 -7.51 1.64 14.31
N ASP A 34 -6.57 1.23 15.16
CA ASP A 34 -6.59 -0.07 15.84
C ASP A 34 -7.81 -0.21 16.75
N THR A 35 -8.20 0.87 17.44
CA THR A 35 -9.44 0.89 18.24
C THR A 35 -10.68 0.71 17.35
N SER A 36 -10.71 1.33 16.17
CA SER A 36 -11.82 1.18 15.21
C SER A 36 -11.94 -0.26 14.69
N ALA A 37 -10.80 -0.89 14.41
CA ALA A 37 -10.76 -2.29 13.98
C ALA A 37 -11.30 -3.23 15.06
N ILE A 38 -10.94 -3.01 16.33
CA ILE A 38 -11.46 -3.79 17.49
C ILE A 38 -12.98 -3.61 17.63
N LEU A 39 -13.48 -2.40 17.38
CA LEU A 39 -14.91 -2.12 17.37
C LEU A 39 -15.64 -2.71 16.16
N GLY A 40 -14.93 -3.30 15.19
CA GLY A 40 -15.52 -3.93 14.01
C GLY A 40 -15.83 -2.96 12.88
N ASN A 41 -15.28 -1.74 12.87
CA ASN A 41 -15.40 -0.85 11.71
C ASN A 41 -14.49 -1.31 10.58
N ASP A 42 -14.95 -1.08 9.35
CA ASP A 42 -14.07 -1.12 8.18
C ASP A 42 -13.23 0.15 8.13
N LEU A 43 -12.04 0.10 7.51
CA LEU A 43 -11.11 1.21 7.53
C LEU A 43 -10.12 1.24 6.37
N ALA A 44 -9.65 2.45 6.06
CA ALA A 44 -8.48 2.70 5.25
C ALA A 44 -7.71 3.90 5.78
N THR A 45 -6.38 3.85 5.73
CA THR A 45 -5.52 4.94 6.23
C THR A 45 -4.52 5.42 5.19
N PHE A 46 -4.16 6.70 5.27
CA PHE A 46 -3.10 7.28 4.46
C PHE A 46 -2.15 8.12 5.32
N PRO A 47 -0.93 7.63 5.59
CA PRO A 47 0.14 8.44 6.15
C PRO A 47 0.67 9.42 5.10
N ASP A 48 0.75 10.70 5.44
CA ASP A 48 1.26 11.75 4.57
C ASP A 48 2.36 12.52 5.29
N PHE A 49 3.64 12.24 4.99
CA PHE A 49 4.75 12.86 5.70
C PHE A 49 5.81 13.43 4.72
N PRO A 50 6.53 14.48 5.15
CA PRO A 50 7.57 15.07 4.33
C PRO A 50 8.75 14.10 4.17
N SER A 51 9.54 14.29 3.11
CA SER A 51 10.77 13.52 2.89
C SER A 51 11.88 13.86 3.90
N GLU A 52 11.84 15.05 4.50
CA GLU A 52 12.81 15.50 5.49
C GLU A 52 12.53 14.88 6.87
N ILE A 53 13.51 14.15 7.40
CA ILE A 53 13.43 13.51 8.73
C ILE A 53 13.19 14.54 9.85
N ARG A 54 13.75 15.74 9.69
CA ARG A 54 13.57 16.87 10.64
C ARG A 54 13.27 18.15 9.88
N ALA A 55 12.13 18.16 9.21
CA ALA A 55 11.62 19.37 8.61
C ALA A 55 11.46 20.49 9.67
N PRO A 56 11.61 21.77 9.29
CA PRO A 56 11.50 22.88 10.24
C PRO A 56 10.12 22.93 10.93
N GLN A 57 10.11 22.84 12.26
CA GLN A 57 8.88 22.85 13.06
C GLN A 57 8.07 24.14 12.88
N GLY A 58 6.77 23.99 12.67
CA GLY A 58 5.81 25.06 12.47
C GLY A 58 5.83 25.67 11.07
N THR A 59 6.40 24.97 10.08
CA THR A 59 6.40 25.38 8.66
C THR A 59 5.52 24.44 7.83
N ILE A 60 5.00 24.94 6.71
CA ILE A 60 4.14 24.14 5.80
C ILE A 60 4.89 22.90 5.30
N ALA A 61 6.18 23.03 4.99
CA ALA A 61 7.01 21.91 4.53
C ALA A 61 7.24 20.83 5.60
N GLY A 62 7.08 21.17 6.89
CA GLY A 62 7.23 20.25 8.01
C GLY A 62 5.96 19.55 8.48
N VAL A 63 4.82 19.87 7.85
CA VAL A 63 3.53 19.26 8.18
C VAL A 63 3.57 17.78 7.88
N SER A 64 3.32 16.97 8.90
CA SER A 64 3.03 15.55 8.80
C SER A 64 1.57 15.30 9.11
N GLY A 65 0.93 14.53 8.24
CA GLY A 65 -0.46 14.11 8.27
C GLY A 65 -0.63 12.60 8.44
N TYR A 66 -1.74 12.21 9.04
CA TYR A 66 -2.26 10.85 8.99
C TYR A 66 -3.77 10.93 8.82
N GLN A 67 -4.28 10.33 7.75
CA GLN A 67 -5.70 10.32 7.47
C GLN A 67 -6.27 8.93 7.74
N VAL A 68 -7.44 8.89 8.35
CA VAL A 68 -8.18 7.66 8.65
C VAL A 68 -9.60 7.84 8.14
N HIS A 69 -10.03 6.91 7.31
CA HIS A 69 -11.43 6.73 6.94
C HIS A 69 -11.93 5.50 7.67
N ILE A 70 -13.00 5.65 8.43
CA ILE A 70 -13.71 4.51 9.04
C ILE A 70 -15.15 4.51 8.56
N GLY A 71 -15.74 3.32 8.50
CA GLY A 71 -17.13 3.18 8.16
C GLY A 71 -17.73 1.86 8.59
N HIS A 72 -19.03 1.77 8.36
CA HIS A 72 -19.80 0.55 8.58
C HIS A 72 -19.41 -0.55 7.59
N ALA A 73 -19.19 -0.24 6.31
CA ALA A 73 -18.77 -1.20 5.29
C ALA A 73 -18.08 -0.49 4.11
N ASP A 74 -17.39 -1.28 3.29
CA ASP A 74 -16.88 -0.93 1.96
C ASP A 74 -15.98 0.33 1.94
N ILE A 75 -15.04 0.39 2.88
CA ILE A 75 -14.05 1.47 2.93
C ILE A 75 -12.81 1.10 2.12
N GLU A 76 -12.79 1.56 0.87
CA GLU A 76 -11.72 1.27 -0.10
C GLU A 76 -10.69 2.41 -0.26
N THR A 77 -10.97 3.59 0.29
CA THR A 77 -10.10 4.77 0.19
C THR A 77 -9.93 5.44 1.54
N SER A 78 -8.83 6.19 1.68
CA SER A 78 -8.62 7.06 2.85
C SER A 78 -9.57 8.27 2.90
N GLY A 79 -10.46 8.45 1.90
CA GLY A 79 -11.45 9.52 1.82
C GLY A 79 -10.95 10.83 1.19
N ASP A 80 -11.84 11.57 0.52
CA ASP A 80 -11.48 12.80 -0.21
C ASP A 80 -11.22 13.99 0.70
N LYS A 81 -12.14 14.22 1.64
CA LYS A 81 -12.16 15.39 2.52
C LYS A 81 -12.47 14.97 3.95
N ALA A 82 -11.78 15.58 4.91
CA ALA A 82 -11.94 15.33 6.33
C ALA A 82 -13.27 15.90 6.86
N ASP A 83 -13.98 15.08 7.63
CA ASP A 83 -15.09 15.50 8.50
C ASP A 83 -14.56 16.08 9.82
N VAL A 84 -13.39 15.60 10.26
CA VAL A 84 -12.68 16.10 11.44
C VAL A 84 -11.22 16.34 11.11
N LEU A 85 -10.73 17.56 11.32
CA LEU A 85 -9.31 17.91 11.23
C LEU A 85 -8.76 18.18 12.63
N VAL A 86 -7.74 17.42 13.03
CA VAL A 86 -6.86 17.78 14.15
C VAL A 86 -5.66 18.52 13.59
N ALA A 87 -5.47 19.78 13.95
CA ALA A 87 -4.32 20.59 13.55
C ALA A 87 -3.56 21.13 14.77
N MET A 88 -2.40 20.54 15.07
CA MET A 88 -1.63 20.85 16.27
C MET A 88 -0.91 22.21 16.23
N ASN A 89 -0.87 22.88 15.08
CA ASN A 89 -0.24 24.18 14.90
C ASN A 89 -0.82 24.93 13.68
N PRO A 90 -0.53 26.24 13.51
CA PRO A 90 -1.09 27.03 12.41
C PRO A 90 -0.67 26.56 11.01
N ALA A 91 0.54 26.01 10.84
CA ALA A 91 0.99 25.49 9.54
C ALA A 91 0.19 24.25 9.13
N ALA A 92 -0.06 23.34 10.08
CA ALA A 92 -0.89 22.16 9.88
C ALA A 92 -2.34 22.53 9.51
N LEU A 93 -2.89 23.56 10.15
CA LEU A 93 -4.22 24.08 9.83
C LEU A 93 -4.24 24.64 8.40
N ALA A 94 -3.34 25.57 8.09
CA ALA A 94 -3.28 26.25 6.80
C ALA A 94 -3.10 25.27 5.63
N TYR A 95 -2.26 24.25 5.80
CA TYR A 95 -2.03 23.24 4.76
C TYR A 95 -3.26 22.36 4.50
N ASN A 96 -4.02 22.02 5.54
CA ASN A 96 -5.06 20.99 5.47
C ASN A 96 -6.50 21.52 5.41
N LEU A 97 -6.76 22.80 5.70
CA LEU A 97 -8.12 23.34 5.74
C LEU A 97 -8.86 23.15 4.40
N LYS A 98 -8.16 23.31 3.27
CA LYS A 98 -8.69 23.06 1.92
C LYS A 98 -9.14 21.60 1.65
N HIS A 99 -8.69 20.67 2.49
CA HIS A 99 -9.02 19.25 2.43
C HIS A 99 -10.10 18.86 3.45
N CYS A 100 -10.84 19.82 4.00
CA CYS A 100 -11.95 19.58 4.91
C CYS A 100 -13.29 19.76 4.18
N LYS A 101 -14.33 19.06 4.66
CA LYS A 101 -15.71 19.29 4.21
C LYS A 101 -16.22 20.62 4.77
N ALA A 102 -17.24 21.19 4.14
CA ALA A 102 -18.02 22.25 4.74
C ALA A 102 -18.60 21.76 6.08
N ASN A 103 -18.61 22.61 7.12
CA ASN A 103 -19.06 22.25 8.47
C ASN A 103 -18.23 21.16 9.16
N ALA A 104 -17.00 20.89 8.70
CA ALA A 104 -16.09 19.98 9.40
C ALA A 104 -15.79 20.48 10.82
N THR A 105 -15.48 19.53 11.72
CA THR A 105 -14.99 19.84 13.06
C THR A 105 -13.48 20.03 13.05
N ILE A 106 -13.01 21.17 13.52
CA ILE A 106 -11.59 21.53 13.56
C ILE A 106 -11.14 21.53 15.02
N ILE A 107 -10.18 20.67 15.36
CA ILE A 107 -9.60 20.56 16.69
C ILE A 107 -8.17 21.11 16.64
N ILE A 108 -7.86 22.10 17.47
CA ILE A 108 -6.53 22.73 17.52
C ILE A 108 -5.93 22.72 18.92
N ASP A 109 -4.60 22.88 19.02
CA ASP A 109 -3.94 23.29 20.27
C ASP A 109 -3.87 24.82 20.32
N LEU A 110 -4.78 25.45 21.10
CA LEU A 110 -4.85 26.91 21.21
C LEU A 110 -3.51 27.53 21.65
N ASP A 111 -2.74 26.83 22.49
CA ASP A 111 -1.44 27.33 22.96
C ASP A 111 -0.41 27.47 21.82
N ALA A 112 -0.60 26.75 20.70
CA ALA A 112 0.29 26.79 19.55
C ALA A 112 0.01 27.97 18.60
N PHE A 113 -1.11 28.68 18.76
CA PHE A 113 -1.56 29.76 17.88
C PHE A 113 -1.12 31.13 18.41
N ASN A 114 0.12 31.50 18.10
CA ASN A 114 0.74 32.77 18.51
C ASN A 114 1.49 33.43 17.33
N GLU A 115 1.83 34.72 17.47
CA GLU A 115 2.48 35.51 16.41
C GLU A 115 3.73 34.85 15.82
N LYS A 116 4.54 34.19 16.65
CA LYS A 116 5.76 33.52 16.20
C LYS A 116 5.43 32.33 15.30
N ALA A 117 4.39 31.57 15.64
CA ALA A 117 3.93 30.44 14.83
C ALA A 117 3.30 30.91 13.51
N PHE A 118 2.54 32.01 13.50
CA PHE A 118 1.99 32.59 12.27
C PHE A 118 3.08 33.03 11.29
N LYS A 119 4.12 33.70 11.78
CA LYS A 119 5.30 34.09 10.97
C LYS A 119 5.98 32.87 10.33
N LYS A 120 6.15 31.78 11.08
CA LYS A 120 6.75 30.53 10.55
C LYS A 120 5.86 29.83 9.53
N ALA A 121 4.54 29.89 9.72
CA ALA A 121 3.55 29.34 8.81
C ALA A 121 3.28 30.23 7.59
N HIS A 122 3.92 31.40 7.50
CA HIS A 122 3.67 32.43 6.48
C HIS A 122 2.22 32.91 6.43
N LEU A 123 1.57 33.01 7.59
CA LEU A 123 0.22 33.54 7.73
C LEU A 123 0.26 35.05 7.96
N ALA A 124 -0.48 35.80 7.15
CA ALA A 124 -0.56 37.26 7.25
C ALA A 124 -1.47 37.72 8.41
N THR A 125 -2.49 36.92 8.72
CA THR A 125 -3.51 37.18 9.73
C THR A 125 -3.64 36.01 10.70
N ASN A 126 -4.25 36.26 11.86
CA ASN A 126 -4.60 35.20 12.80
C ASN A 126 -5.82 34.43 12.25
N PRO A 127 -5.68 33.14 11.91
CA PRO A 127 -6.79 32.36 11.34
C PRO A 127 -7.97 32.17 12.31
N LEU A 128 -7.77 32.45 13.61
CA LEU A 128 -8.83 32.38 14.61
C LEU A 128 -9.72 33.64 14.64
N GLU A 129 -9.32 34.71 13.95
CA GLU A 129 -9.97 36.03 14.03
C GLU A 129 -10.30 36.62 12.64
N ASP A 130 -9.80 36.03 11.55
CA ASP A 130 -9.94 36.57 10.19
C ASP A 130 -11.14 36.03 9.40
N GLY A 131 -12.00 35.23 10.05
CA GLY A 131 -13.18 34.59 9.44
C GLY A 131 -12.87 33.37 8.57
N SER A 132 -11.60 32.95 8.45
CA SER A 132 -11.23 31.76 7.65
C SER A 132 -11.81 30.45 8.19
N LEU A 133 -12.18 30.43 9.47
CA LEU A 133 -12.82 29.30 10.14
C LEU A 133 -14.34 29.45 10.27
N ASP A 134 -14.94 30.46 9.61
CA ASP A 134 -16.38 30.61 9.54
C ASP A 134 -17.00 29.41 8.80
N GLY A 135 -18.07 28.85 9.37
CA GLY A 135 -18.72 27.66 8.83
C GLY A 135 -18.03 26.34 9.19
N TYR A 136 -17.08 26.34 10.14
CA TYR A 136 -16.54 25.13 10.77
C TYR A 136 -16.93 25.06 12.25
N ASN A 137 -16.95 23.85 12.81
CA ASN A 137 -17.11 23.67 14.25
C ASN A 137 -15.74 23.66 14.93
N LEU A 138 -15.35 24.76 15.58
CA LEU A 138 -14.02 24.92 16.18
C LEU A 138 -13.99 24.43 17.64
N ILE A 139 -13.08 23.49 17.92
CA ILE A 139 -12.73 23.02 19.27
C ILE A 139 -11.28 23.44 19.53
N ALA A 140 -11.08 24.43 20.40
CA ALA A 140 -9.77 25.04 20.64
C ALA A 140 -9.30 24.92 22.11
N PRO A 141 -9.00 23.71 22.61
CA PRO A 141 -8.42 23.52 23.93
C PRO A 141 -7.01 24.13 24.04
N PRO A 142 -6.63 24.67 25.22
CA PRO A 142 -5.24 24.97 25.54
C PRO A 142 -4.50 23.67 25.92
N VAL A 143 -4.20 22.83 24.92
CA VAL A 143 -3.75 21.43 25.12
C VAL A 143 -2.43 21.38 25.89
N THR A 144 -1.47 22.23 25.54
CA THR A 144 -0.16 22.26 26.20
C THR A 144 -0.31 22.61 27.67
N THR A 145 -1.11 23.63 27.97
CA THR A 145 -1.41 24.07 29.33
C THR A 145 -2.10 22.98 30.14
N GLN A 146 -3.10 22.31 29.57
CA GLN A 146 -3.82 21.21 30.23
C GLN A 146 -2.91 20.01 30.52
N CYS A 147 -2.08 19.59 29.56
CA CYS A 147 -1.10 18.50 29.77
C CYS A 147 -0.15 18.80 30.93
N ARG A 148 0.36 20.04 31.02
CA ARG A 148 1.26 20.47 32.08
C ARG A 148 0.61 20.50 33.45
N GLU A 149 -0.64 20.95 33.54
CA GLU A 149 -1.37 20.93 34.82
C GLU A 149 -1.67 19.50 35.29
N VAL A 150 -2.15 18.63 34.39
CA VAL A 150 -2.45 17.21 34.69
C VAL A 150 -1.21 16.46 35.20
N LEU A 151 -0.03 16.79 34.68
CA LEU A 151 1.22 16.10 35.00
C LEU A 151 2.11 16.87 35.99
N ARG A 152 1.65 17.99 36.55
CA ARG A 152 2.45 18.89 37.40
C ARG A 152 3.14 18.17 38.56
N GLU A 153 2.44 17.23 39.19
CA GLU A 153 2.89 16.52 40.39
C GLU A 153 3.60 15.19 40.08
N THR A 154 3.85 14.89 38.80
CA THR A 154 4.50 13.63 38.39
C THR A 154 6.03 13.68 38.41
N GLY A 155 6.61 14.87 38.57
CA GLY A 155 8.07 15.07 38.54
C GLY A 155 8.71 14.91 37.15
N MET A 156 7.91 14.86 36.08
CA MET A 156 8.39 14.79 34.70
C MET A 156 8.90 16.15 34.22
N ASP A 157 9.91 16.15 33.37
CA ASP A 157 10.38 17.38 32.71
C ASP A 157 9.37 17.86 31.66
N SER A 158 9.35 19.17 31.40
CA SER A 158 8.39 19.80 30.47
C SER A 158 8.44 19.20 29.06
N LYS A 159 9.62 18.78 28.58
CA LYS A 159 9.76 18.20 27.24
C LYS A 159 9.12 16.81 27.15
N THR A 160 9.17 16.04 28.23
CA THR A 160 8.46 14.76 28.31
C THR A 160 6.95 14.97 28.41
N ILE A 161 6.50 15.96 29.18
CA ILE A 161 5.07 16.32 29.28
C ILE A 161 4.52 16.79 27.94
N ASP A 162 5.20 17.70 27.24
CA ASP A 162 4.72 18.26 25.96
C ASP A 162 4.60 17.20 24.85
N LYS A 163 5.28 16.04 24.99
CA LYS A 163 5.14 14.89 24.09
C LYS A 163 3.86 14.08 24.31
N THR A 164 3.09 14.36 25.36
CA THR A 164 1.81 13.69 25.65
C THR A 164 0.60 14.43 25.08
N ARG A 165 0.79 15.62 24.47
CA ARG A 165 -0.30 16.44 23.89
C ARG A 165 -1.18 15.67 22.91
N ASN A 166 -0.56 14.78 22.14
CA ASN A 166 -1.27 13.91 21.20
C ASN A 166 -2.26 12.94 21.88
N GLN A 167 -2.04 12.58 23.16
CA GLN A 167 -2.95 11.75 23.94
C GLN A 167 -4.10 12.55 24.53
N PHE A 168 -3.91 13.84 24.82
CA PHE A 168 -5.02 14.72 25.20
C PHE A 168 -6.04 14.82 24.07
N ILE A 169 -5.55 15.02 22.84
CA ILE A 169 -6.37 14.96 21.62
C ILE A 169 -7.03 13.59 21.45
N ALA A 170 -6.29 12.49 21.68
CA ALA A 170 -6.87 11.14 21.62
C ALA A 170 -8.05 10.96 22.60
N GLY A 171 -7.95 11.58 23.78
CA GLY A 171 -9.03 11.65 24.77
C GLY A 171 -10.25 12.40 24.25
N ILE A 172 -10.05 13.59 23.66
CA ILE A 172 -11.13 14.39 23.05
C ILE A 172 -11.83 13.58 21.96
N LEU A 173 -11.07 12.95 21.08
CA LEU A 173 -11.63 12.11 20.01
C LEU A 173 -12.38 10.90 20.55
N SER A 174 -11.88 10.28 21.63
CA SER A 174 -12.58 9.17 22.27
C SER A 174 -13.97 9.61 22.75
N TYR A 175 -14.09 10.80 23.35
CA TYR A 175 -15.39 11.37 23.72
C TYR A 175 -16.24 11.71 22.48
N LEU A 176 -15.65 12.42 21.50
CA LEU A 176 -16.33 12.86 20.28
C LEU A 176 -16.93 11.70 19.50
N PHE A 177 -16.31 10.53 19.53
CA PHE A 177 -16.75 9.32 18.82
C PHE A 177 -17.44 8.29 19.72
N ASN A 178 -17.86 8.67 20.94
CA ASN A 178 -18.50 7.77 21.93
C ASN A 178 -17.71 6.46 22.18
N ARG A 179 -16.38 6.54 22.18
CA ARG A 179 -15.49 5.39 22.41
C ARG A 179 -15.08 5.31 23.87
N ASP A 180 -15.05 4.10 24.40
CA ASP A 180 -14.51 3.86 25.74
C ASP A 180 -13.03 4.26 25.83
N VAL A 181 -12.77 5.20 26.72
CA VAL A 181 -11.43 5.72 27.05
C VAL A 181 -10.46 4.61 27.48
N GLU A 182 -10.97 3.53 28.09
CA GLU A 182 -10.14 2.41 28.54
C GLU A 182 -9.54 1.60 27.37
N MET A 183 -10.17 1.60 26.19
CA MET A 183 -9.57 1.00 24.98
C MET A 183 -8.27 1.72 24.59
N GLY A 184 -8.27 3.06 24.66
CA GLY A 184 -7.08 3.85 24.42
C GLY A 184 -5.96 3.58 25.45
N ILE A 185 -6.32 3.37 26.72
CA ILE A 185 -5.37 3.02 27.77
C ILE A 185 -4.81 1.60 27.57
N ALA A 186 -5.63 0.65 27.14
CA ALA A 186 -5.19 -0.70 26.80
C ALA A 186 -4.17 -0.69 25.64
N PHE A 187 -4.42 0.13 24.61
CA PHE A 187 -3.44 0.34 23.54
C PHE A 187 -2.10 0.86 24.07
N LEU A 188 -2.11 1.88 24.94
CA LEU A 188 -0.89 2.43 25.54
C LEU A 188 -0.13 1.40 26.37
N ARG A 189 -0.85 0.60 27.17
CA ARG A 189 -0.27 -0.51 27.96
C ARG A 189 0.44 -1.53 27.06
N ASN A 190 -0.17 -1.90 25.94
CA ASN A 190 0.43 -2.84 25.00
C ASN A 190 1.65 -2.23 24.28
N LYS A 191 1.51 -1.02 23.74
CA LYS A 191 2.56 -0.34 22.95
C LYS A 191 3.80 -0.04 23.80
N PHE A 192 3.60 0.40 25.04
CA PHE A 192 4.67 0.82 25.95
C PHE A 192 4.81 -0.14 27.15
N ALA A 193 4.53 -1.43 26.97
CA ALA A 193 4.59 -2.44 28.03
C ALA A 193 5.91 -2.44 28.81
N LYS A 194 7.02 -2.16 28.12
CA LYS A 194 8.37 -2.09 28.72
C LYS A 194 8.68 -0.75 29.42
N LYS A 195 7.78 0.23 29.38
CA LYS A 195 7.96 1.60 29.89
C LYS A 195 6.74 2.05 30.71
N PRO A 196 6.49 1.46 31.90
CA PRO A 196 5.27 1.67 32.69
C PRO A 196 5.04 3.14 33.09
N LYS A 197 6.11 3.90 33.37
CA LYS A 197 5.98 5.34 33.64
C LYS A 197 5.40 6.13 32.46
N LEU A 198 5.76 5.77 31.22
CA LEU A 198 5.18 6.40 30.03
C LEU A 198 3.71 6.03 29.87
N VAL A 199 3.33 4.79 30.19
CA VAL A 199 1.92 4.37 30.17
C VAL A 199 1.10 5.21 31.14
N ASP A 200 1.55 5.37 32.39
CA ASP A 200 0.83 6.11 33.43
C ASP A 200 0.57 7.57 33.02
N ILE A 201 1.60 8.30 32.59
CA ILE A 201 1.45 9.71 32.22
C ILE A 201 0.56 9.89 30.98
N ASN A 202 0.69 9.03 29.97
CA ASN A 202 -0.12 9.12 28.75
C ASN A 202 -1.58 8.74 29.05
N ALA A 203 -1.83 7.76 29.92
CA ALA A 203 -3.18 7.38 30.33
C ALA A 203 -3.89 8.49 31.13
N LYS A 204 -3.16 9.18 32.03
CA LYS A 204 -3.68 10.34 32.76
C LYS A 204 -4.10 11.47 31.82
N VAL A 205 -3.24 11.80 30.86
CA VAL A 205 -3.49 12.86 29.86
C VAL A 205 -4.63 12.49 28.91
N LEU A 206 -4.71 11.22 28.48
CA LEU A 206 -5.82 10.72 27.67
C LEU A 206 -7.15 10.86 28.41
N LYS A 207 -7.20 10.46 29.70
CA LYS A 207 -8.40 10.63 30.55
C LYS A 207 -8.77 12.10 30.73
N ALA A 208 -7.80 12.96 30.94
CA ALA A 208 -8.03 14.39 31.06
C ALA A 208 -8.66 14.99 29.80
N GLY A 209 -8.17 14.61 28.61
CA GLY A 209 -8.75 15.03 27.33
C GLY A 209 -10.20 14.57 27.15
N TYR A 210 -10.50 13.32 27.56
CA TYR A 210 -11.87 12.78 27.53
C TYR A 210 -12.82 13.54 28.45
N ILE A 211 -12.38 13.85 29.68
CA ILE A 211 -13.16 14.62 30.65
C ILE A 211 -13.36 16.06 30.18
N TYR A 212 -12.30 16.68 29.64
CA TYR A 212 -12.37 18.04 29.10
C TYR A 212 -13.42 18.13 27.99
N ALA A 213 -13.40 17.21 27.03
CA ALA A 213 -14.38 17.16 25.94
C ALA A 213 -15.83 17.05 26.43
N GLY A 214 -16.07 16.33 27.53
CA GLY A 214 -17.40 16.21 28.12
C GLY A 214 -17.90 17.42 28.89
N ASN A 215 -17.04 18.42 29.14
CA ASN A 215 -17.38 19.60 29.94
C ASN A 215 -17.40 20.90 29.12
N ILE A 216 -16.94 20.89 27.87
CA ILE A 216 -16.95 22.06 26.99
C ILE A 216 -18.25 22.18 26.20
N GLU A 217 -18.68 23.41 25.96
CA GLU A 217 -19.90 23.67 25.18
C GLU A 217 -19.69 23.47 23.67
N ALA A 218 -18.44 23.53 23.19
CA ALA A 218 -18.11 23.42 21.76
C ALA A 218 -18.39 22.01 21.15
N ILE A 219 -18.70 21.00 21.96
CA ILE A 219 -19.11 19.67 21.49
C ILE A 219 -20.61 19.51 21.74
N HIS A 220 -21.41 20.00 20.78
CA HIS A 220 -22.88 19.88 20.84
C HIS A 220 -23.40 18.49 20.45
N SER A 221 -22.61 17.70 19.71
CA SER A 221 -22.98 16.38 19.24
C SER A 221 -21.78 15.46 19.19
N THR A 222 -22.01 14.18 19.40
CA THR A 222 -20.99 13.12 19.24
C THR A 222 -21.38 12.20 18.11
N PHE A 223 -20.41 11.45 17.58
CA PHE A 223 -20.59 10.57 16.45
C PHE A 223 -20.55 9.11 16.87
N ILE A 224 -21.35 8.27 16.22
CA ILE A 224 -21.19 6.81 16.23
C ILE A 224 -21.04 6.35 14.78
N VAL A 225 -20.04 5.49 14.57
CA VAL A 225 -19.88 4.74 13.32
C VAL A 225 -20.17 3.28 13.65
N ASN A 226 -21.27 2.77 13.12
CA ASN A 226 -21.76 1.44 13.45
C ASN A 226 -20.78 0.36 12.95
N PRO A 227 -20.61 -0.75 13.69
CA PRO A 227 -19.71 -1.83 13.31
C PRO A 227 -20.21 -2.61 12.09
N ASN A 228 -19.29 -3.16 11.30
CA ASN A 228 -19.60 -4.12 10.25
C ASN A 228 -19.92 -5.49 10.85
N LEU A 229 -21.21 -5.78 11.08
CA LEU A 229 -21.62 -7.08 11.63
C LEU A 229 -21.73 -8.19 10.56
N SER A 230 -21.58 -7.87 9.26
CA SER A 230 -21.72 -8.86 8.19
C SER A 230 -20.43 -9.64 7.91
N LYS A 231 -19.25 -9.06 8.21
CA LYS A 231 -17.95 -9.71 8.03
C LYS A 231 -17.66 -10.73 9.13
N LYS A 232 -17.75 -12.03 8.81
CA LYS A 232 -17.35 -13.14 9.71
C LYS A 232 -15.88 -13.52 9.53
N GLY A 233 -15.18 -13.73 10.64
CA GLY A 233 -13.78 -14.19 10.65
C GLY A 233 -12.91 -13.47 11.68
N LYS A 234 -11.61 -13.78 11.66
CA LYS A 234 -10.62 -13.07 12.46
C LYS A 234 -9.95 -12.01 11.59
N PHE A 235 -10.10 -10.75 11.99
CA PHE A 235 -9.55 -9.62 11.26
C PHE A 235 -8.48 -8.90 12.07
N ARG A 236 -7.63 -8.17 11.37
CA ARG A 236 -6.69 -7.21 11.97
C ARG A 236 -6.43 -6.07 11.01
N ASN A 237 -5.99 -4.95 11.56
CA ASN A 237 -5.35 -3.92 10.78
C ASN A 237 -3.97 -4.39 10.29
N ILE A 238 -3.61 -4.09 9.04
CA ILE A 238 -2.31 -4.39 8.45
C ILE A 238 -1.92 -3.32 7.42
N THR A 239 -0.63 -2.97 7.35
CA THR A 239 -0.12 -2.12 6.27
C THR A 239 0.26 -2.95 5.04
N GLY A 240 0.27 -2.35 3.85
CA GLY A 240 0.62 -3.08 2.62
C GLY A 240 2.04 -3.66 2.63
N ASN A 241 3.02 -2.94 3.19
CA ASN A 241 4.38 -3.46 3.32
C ASN A 241 4.46 -4.65 4.29
N GLN A 242 3.70 -4.62 5.39
CA GLN A 242 3.62 -5.75 6.31
C GLN A 242 2.90 -6.93 5.67
N ALA A 243 1.79 -6.69 4.97
CA ALA A 243 1.06 -7.71 4.23
C ALA A 243 1.93 -8.37 3.17
N THR A 244 2.70 -7.60 2.41
CA THR A 244 3.67 -8.12 1.42
C THR A 244 4.69 -9.04 2.08
N ALA A 245 5.32 -8.60 3.19
CA ALA A 245 6.26 -9.44 3.93
C ALA A 245 5.62 -10.76 4.36
N TRP A 246 4.37 -10.72 4.82
CA TRP A 246 3.65 -11.88 5.31
C TRP A 246 3.21 -12.82 4.19
N GLY A 247 2.85 -12.29 3.02
CA GLY A 247 2.55 -13.10 1.83
C GLY A 247 3.78 -13.87 1.34
N LEU A 248 4.96 -13.25 1.36
CA LEU A 248 6.23 -13.93 1.07
C LEU A 248 6.53 -15.03 2.10
N MET A 249 6.27 -14.79 3.40
CA MET A 249 6.43 -15.85 4.42
C MET A 249 5.46 -17.01 4.21
N ALA A 250 4.20 -16.71 3.89
CA ALA A 250 3.20 -17.73 3.61
C ALA A 250 3.57 -18.57 2.37
N ALA A 251 4.10 -17.93 1.33
CA ALA A 251 4.60 -18.64 0.14
C ALA A 251 5.82 -19.53 0.45
N ALA A 252 6.73 -19.08 1.33
CA ALA A 252 7.85 -19.90 1.78
C ALA A 252 7.37 -21.15 2.52
N GLU A 253 6.38 -20.99 3.42
CA GLU A 253 5.76 -22.11 4.13
C GLU A 253 5.06 -23.07 3.16
N LYS A 254 4.29 -22.55 2.20
CA LYS A 254 3.54 -23.36 1.22
C LYS A 254 4.37 -24.00 0.13
N SER A 255 5.56 -23.49 -0.14
CA SER A 255 6.54 -24.11 -1.03
C SER A 255 7.45 -25.11 -0.32
N GLY A 256 7.52 -25.06 1.01
CA GLY A 256 8.46 -25.85 1.81
C GLY A 256 9.93 -25.47 1.56
N LEU A 257 10.18 -24.31 0.95
CA LEU A 257 11.53 -23.83 0.65
C LEU A 257 12.02 -22.83 1.70
N PRO A 258 13.30 -22.87 2.09
CA PRO A 258 13.88 -21.79 2.87
C PRO A 258 13.81 -20.48 2.10
N PHE A 259 13.51 -19.38 2.81
CA PHE A 259 13.34 -18.06 2.20
C PHE A 259 14.58 -17.19 2.38
N PHE A 260 15.08 -16.64 1.28
CA PHE A 260 16.14 -15.64 1.27
C PHE A 260 15.66 -14.30 0.69
N LEU A 261 15.87 -13.22 1.44
CA LEU A 261 15.65 -11.86 0.97
C LEU A 261 16.99 -11.13 0.85
N GLY A 262 17.41 -10.82 -0.38
CA GLY A 262 18.55 -9.94 -0.65
C GLY A 262 18.09 -8.56 -1.06
N SER A 263 18.32 -7.51 -0.26
CA SER A 263 17.76 -6.16 -0.55
C SER A 263 18.64 -5.03 -0.02
N TYR A 264 18.48 -3.85 -0.62
CA TYR A 264 19.04 -2.60 -0.14
C TYR A 264 17.92 -1.72 0.44
N PRO A 265 18.12 -1.05 1.59
CA PRO A 265 17.10 -0.18 2.18
C PRO A 265 16.79 1.02 1.28
N ILE A 266 15.54 1.12 0.81
CA ILE A 266 15.05 2.26 0.03
C ILE A 266 13.60 2.55 0.42
N THR A 267 13.26 3.83 0.66
CA THR A 267 11.86 4.23 0.93
C THR A 267 11.02 4.08 -0.33
N PRO A 268 9.80 3.52 -0.27
CA PRO A 268 9.08 3.02 0.91
C PRO A 268 9.21 1.50 1.15
N ALA A 269 10.12 0.79 0.48
CA ALA A 269 10.26 -0.67 0.57
C ALA A 269 10.98 -1.21 1.82
N THR A 270 11.76 -0.38 2.53
CA THR A 270 12.58 -0.79 3.69
C THR A 270 11.78 -1.54 4.76
N ASP A 271 10.51 -1.22 4.95
CA ASP A 271 9.67 -1.85 5.97
C ASP A 271 9.46 -3.35 5.74
N ILE A 272 9.51 -3.81 4.49
CA ILE A 272 9.39 -5.23 4.15
C ILE A 272 10.61 -5.99 4.70
N LEU A 273 11.83 -5.48 4.43
CA LEU A 273 13.07 -6.04 4.98
C LEU A 273 13.07 -6.01 6.51
N ALA A 274 12.65 -4.89 7.10
CA ALA A 274 12.58 -4.74 8.54
C ALA A 274 11.59 -5.72 9.18
N GLU A 275 10.44 -5.95 8.56
CA GLU A 275 9.44 -6.92 9.04
C GLU A 275 9.98 -8.35 8.96
N LEU A 276 10.50 -8.77 7.81
CA LEU A 276 11.07 -10.11 7.62
C LEU A 276 12.23 -10.39 8.58
N SER A 277 13.06 -9.39 8.90
CA SER A 277 14.20 -9.55 9.80
C SER A 277 13.83 -9.95 11.24
N LYS A 278 12.57 -9.72 11.64
CA LYS A 278 12.02 -10.10 12.95
C LYS A 278 11.65 -11.58 13.02
N HIS A 279 11.45 -12.24 11.88
CA HIS A 279 10.83 -13.56 11.76
C HIS A 279 11.83 -14.66 11.39
N LYS A 280 13.11 -14.52 11.77
CA LYS A 280 14.18 -15.52 11.50
C LYS A 280 13.85 -16.93 12.00
N ALA A 281 13.00 -17.04 13.02
CA ALA A 281 12.52 -18.32 13.56
C ALA A 281 11.72 -19.15 12.53
N LEU A 282 11.17 -18.51 11.49
CA LEU A 282 10.47 -19.16 10.39
C LEU A 282 11.41 -19.60 9.25
N GLY A 283 12.73 -19.68 9.50
CA GLY A 283 13.71 -20.10 8.50
C GLY A 283 14.09 -19.02 7.48
N ILE A 284 13.71 -17.76 7.74
CA ILE A 284 13.92 -16.62 6.84
C ILE A 284 15.32 -16.05 7.04
N LYS A 285 16.03 -15.84 5.93
CA LYS A 285 17.34 -15.19 5.90
C LYS A 285 17.25 -13.86 5.17
N THR A 286 17.40 -12.75 5.89
CA THR A 286 17.49 -11.41 5.33
C THR A 286 18.95 -10.98 5.19
N PHE A 287 19.33 -10.48 4.02
CA PHE A 287 20.63 -9.88 3.74
C PHE A 287 20.43 -8.43 3.30
N GLN A 288 20.93 -7.51 4.14
CA GLN A 288 21.01 -6.09 3.79
C GLN A 288 22.31 -5.89 3.00
N ALA A 289 22.16 -5.68 1.69
CA ALA A 289 23.27 -5.45 0.79
C ALA A 289 23.80 -4.01 0.87
N GLU A 290 24.97 -3.79 0.30
CA GLU A 290 25.63 -2.50 0.13
C GLU A 290 24.96 -1.61 -0.93
N ASP A 291 24.32 -2.20 -1.93
CA ASP A 291 23.55 -1.55 -2.99
C ASP A 291 22.49 -2.49 -3.59
N GLU A 292 21.67 -1.98 -4.52
CA GLU A 292 20.63 -2.75 -5.19
C GLU A 292 21.14 -3.87 -6.09
N ILE A 293 22.34 -3.73 -6.66
CA ILE A 293 22.96 -4.71 -7.57
C ILE A 293 23.42 -5.93 -6.77
N ALA A 294 24.14 -5.72 -5.67
CA ALA A 294 24.51 -6.77 -4.72
C ALA A 294 23.26 -7.42 -4.10
N GLY A 295 22.23 -6.63 -3.80
CA GLY A 295 20.96 -7.12 -3.28
C GLY A 295 20.31 -8.16 -4.20
N ILE A 296 20.09 -7.83 -5.47
CA ILE A 296 19.45 -8.78 -6.40
C ILE A 296 20.36 -9.96 -6.77
N ASN A 297 21.66 -9.74 -6.96
CA ASN A 297 22.57 -10.83 -7.32
C ASN A 297 22.71 -11.86 -6.19
N SER A 298 22.65 -11.42 -4.92
CA SER A 298 22.59 -12.34 -3.77
C SER A 298 21.31 -13.19 -3.77
N ALA A 299 20.16 -12.60 -4.15
CA ALA A 299 18.89 -13.31 -4.26
C ALA A 299 18.89 -14.31 -5.43
N ILE A 300 19.47 -13.96 -6.57
CA ILE A 300 19.67 -14.89 -7.71
C ILE A 300 20.57 -16.05 -7.28
N GLY A 301 21.64 -15.79 -6.53
CA GLY A 301 22.50 -16.84 -5.97
C GLY A 301 21.76 -17.78 -5.02
N ALA A 302 20.87 -17.25 -4.17
CA ALA A 302 20.04 -18.05 -3.28
C ALA A 302 19.03 -18.90 -4.05
N SER A 303 18.39 -18.34 -5.09
CA SER A 303 17.53 -19.07 -6.02
C SER A 303 18.29 -20.20 -6.73
N TYR A 304 19.49 -19.92 -7.25
CA TYR A 304 20.33 -20.98 -7.82
C TYR A 304 20.63 -22.09 -6.78
N ALA A 305 20.82 -21.74 -5.51
CA ALA A 305 21.05 -22.68 -4.42
C ALA A 305 19.79 -23.42 -3.93
N GLY A 306 18.62 -23.25 -4.56
CA GLY A 306 17.40 -23.98 -4.21
C GLY A 306 16.55 -23.34 -3.11
N HIS A 307 16.73 -22.05 -2.84
CA HIS A 307 15.90 -21.27 -1.92
C HIS A 307 14.78 -20.57 -2.70
N MET A 308 13.64 -20.34 -2.04
CA MET A 308 12.75 -19.27 -2.46
C MET A 308 13.47 -17.95 -2.25
N ALA A 309 13.45 -17.05 -3.23
CA ALA A 309 14.23 -15.83 -3.19
C ALA A 309 13.44 -14.62 -3.66
N ALA A 310 13.61 -13.51 -2.94
CA ALA A 310 13.04 -12.23 -3.34
C ALA A 310 14.03 -11.07 -3.11
N THR A 311 13.73 -9.96 -3.78
CA THR A 311 14.35 -8.65 -3.54
C THR A 311 13.28 -7.57 -3.48
N THR A 312 13.49 -6.54 -2.67
CA THR A 312 12.58 -5.40 -2.51
C THR A 312 13.27 -4.12 -2.94
N THR A 313 12.51 -3.22 -3.56
CA THR A 313 13.04 -1.97 -4.11
C THR A 313 11.96 -0.93 -4.41
N SER A 314 12.37 0.20 -4.99
CA SER A 314 11.51 1.21 -5.61
C SER A 314 12.10 1.62 -6.97
N GLY A 315 11.47 2.52 -7.73
CA GLY A 315 11.84 2.91 -9.09
C GLY A 315 13.35 3.00 -9.40
N PRO A 316 14.14 3.81 -8.66
CA PRO A 316 15.58 3.95 -8.90
C PRO A 316 16.35 2.63 -8.75
N GLY A 317 15.99 1.86 -7.72
CA GLY A 317 16.63 0.60 -7.45
C GLY A 317 16.21 -0.49 -8.43
N LEU A 318 14.97 -0.44 -8.94
CA LEU A 318 14.56 -1.28 -10.07
C LEU A 318 15.41 -0.97 -11.31
N SER A 319 15.78 0.29 -11.55
CA SER A 319 16.61 0.66 -12.71
C SER A 319 17.98 -0.01 -12.61
N LEU A 320 18.59 0.01 -11.42
CA LEU A 320 19.88 -0.64 -11.13
C LEU A 320 19.82 -2.17 -11.22
N LYS A 321 18.66 -2.78 -10.96
CA LYS A 321 18.47 -4.23 -11.01
C LYS A 321 18.25 -4.79 -12.41
N SER A 322 17.99 -3.94 -13.42
CA SER A 322 17.56 -4.36 -14.76
C SER A 322 18.45 -5.43 -15.41
N GLU A 323 19.78 -5.29 -15.33
CA GLU A 323 20.73 -6.28 -15.87
C GLU A 323 20.60 -7.64 -15.16
N ALA A 324 20.54 -7.63 -13.83
CA ALA A 324 20.42 -8.84 -13.03
C ALA A 324 19.04 -9.51 -13.18
N ILE A 325 17.97 -8.74 -13.42
CA ILE A 325 16.67 -9.31 -13.79
C ILE A 325 16.79 -10.05 -15.13
N GLY A 326 17.52 -9.48 -16.10
CA GLY A 326 17.87 -10.17 -17.35
C GLY A 326 18.64 -11.46 -17.11
N LEU A 327 19.59 -11.46 -16.16
CA LEU A 327 20.31 -12.67 -15.74
C LEU A 327 19.36 -13.73 -15.14
N ALA A 328 18.43 -13.34 -14.26
CA ALA A 328 17.43 -14.26 -13.69
C ALA A 328 16.52 -14.86 -14.78
N PHE A 329 16.15 -14.06 -15.78
CA PHE A 329 15.34 -14.50 -16.91
C PHE A 329 16.08 -15.51 -17.79
N ILE A 330 17.30 -15.20 -18.26
CA ILE A 330 18.04 -16.10 -19.17
C ILE A 330 18.50 -17.39 -18.48
N THR A 331 18.72 -17.34 -17.17
CA THR A 331 18.99 -18.53 -16.35
C THR A 331 17.72 -19.27 -15.93
N GLU A 332 16.54 -18.72 -16.24
CA GLU A 332 15.23 -19.24 -15.88
C GLU A 332 15.18 -19.63 -14.40
N LEU A 333 15.50 -18.68 -13.52
CA LEU A 333 15.49 -18.85 -12.07
C LEU A 333 14.26 -18.15 -11.45
N PRO A 334 13.59 -18.79 -10.47
CA PRO A 334 12.47 -18.18 -9.76
C PRO A 334 12.99 -17.05 -8.88
N LEU A 335 12.42 -15.85 -9.03
CA LEU A 335 12.79 -14.67 -8.24
C LEU A 335 11.64 -13.66 -8.21
N VAL A 336 11.22 -13.21 -7.04
CA VAL A 336 10.27 -12.09 -6.94
C VAL A 336 11.01 -10.77 -6.73
N ILE A 337 10.68 -9.77 -7.54
CA ILE A 337 11.11 -8.39 -7.38
C ILE A 337 9.91 -7.56 -6.94
N VAL A 338 9.85 -7.21 -5.66
CA VAL A 338 8.82 -6.29 -5.16
C VAL A 338 9.26 -4.86 -5.44
N ASN A 339 8.56 -4.17 -6.33
CA ASN A 339 8.75 -2.75 -6.59
C ASN A 339 7.65 -1.95 -5.90
N VAL A 340 7.99 -1.29 -4.79
CA VAL A 340 7.10 -0.34 -4.11
C VAL A 340 7.27 1.03 -4.76
N MET A 341 6.44 1.31 -5.76
CA MET A 341 6.52 2.52 -6.58
C MET A 341 6.33 3.80 -5.75
N ARG A 342 7.02 4.86 -6.15
CA ARG A 342 6.98 6.19 -5.53
C ARG A 342 7.13 7.26 -6.60
N GLY A 343 6.90 8.52 -6.26
CA GLY A 343 7.03 9.61 -7.22
C GLY A 343 8.44 9.69 -7.83
N GLY A 344 8.51 9.70 -9.16
CA GLY A 344 9.74 9.83 -9.96
C GLY A 344 9.83 11.19 -10.68
N PRO A 345 10.72 11.34 -11.68
CA PRO A 345 11.83 10.45 -12.05
C PRO A 345 13.06 10.63 -11.15
N SER A 346 14.10 9.79 -11.34
CA SER A 346 15.32 9.81 -10.52
C SER A 346 14.99 9.68 -9.02
N THR A 347 15.58 10.49 -8.13
CA THR A 347 15.21 10.50 -6.71
C THR A 347 13.71 10.76 -6.51
N GLY A 348 13.16 11.68 -7.31
CA GLY A 348 11.74 12.06 -7.32
C GLY A 348 11.23 12.54 -5.98
N LEU A 349 10.08 12.01 -5.57
CA LEU A 349 9.35 12.30 -4.33
C LEU A 349 9.26 11.03 -3.48
N PRO A 350 10.30 10.72 -2.66
CA PRO A 350 10.41 9.41 -2.01
C PRO A 350 9.25 9.00 -1.11
N THR A 351 8.51 9.97 -0.58
CA THR A 351 7.38 9.75 0.35
C THR A 351 6.01 9.88 -0.32
N LYS A 352 5.96 10.11 -1.63
CA LYS A 352 4.70 10.31 -2.36
C LYS A 352 4.42 9.13 -3.30
N THR A 353 3.13 8.87 -3.52
CA THR A 353 2.66 7.76 -4.35
C THR A 353 2.61 8.14 -5.82
N GLU A 354 2.99 7.21 -6.70
CA GLU A 354 2.84 7.33 -8.15
C GLU A 354 2.95 5.93 -8.76
N GLN A 355 2.37 5.72 -9.95
CA GLN A 355 2.34 4.44 -10.65
C GLN A 355 3.20 4.47 -11.92
N THR A 356 4.41 5.03 -11.83
CA THR A 356 5.23 5.40 -13.01
C THR A 356 6.26 4.36 -13.45
N ASP A 357 6.32 3.20 -12.80
CA ASP A 357 7.37 2.23 -13.07
C ASP A 357 6.92 1.08 -13.98
N LEU A 358 5.67 1.06 -14.45
CA LEU A 358 5.14 -0.04 -15.28
C LEU A 358 5.92 -0.21 -16.58
N MET A 359 6.30 0.88 -17.27
CA MET A 359 7.12 0.78 -18.49
C MET A 359 8.51 0.21 -18.21
N GLN A 360 9.15 0.60 -17.11
CA GLN A 360 10.44 0.04 -16.71
C GLN A 360 10.29 -1.44 -16.32
N ALA A 361 9.19 -1.80 -15.67
CA ALA A 361 8.87 -3.18 -15.35
C ALA A 361 8.60 -4.03 -16.60
N LEU A 362 7.95 -3.49 -17.63
CA LEU A 362 7.67 -4.19 -18.90
C LEU A 362 8.87 -4.25 -19.85
N TRP A 363 9.68 -3.19 -19.92
CA TRP A 363 10.65 -3.01 -21.02
C TRP A 363 12.05 -2.54 -20.57
N GLY A 364 12.34 -2.53 -19.26
CA GLY A 364 13.62 -2.00 -18.74
C GLY A 364 14.85 -2.88 -18.97
N ARG A 365 14.70 -4.06 -19.56
CA ARG A 365 15.78 -5.06 -19.76
C ARG A 365 16.29 -5.03 -21.19
N ASN A 366 17.55 -5.42 -21.40
CA ASN A 366 18.12 -5.58 -22.75
C ASN A 366 17.71 -6.91 -23.39
N GLY A 367 17.49 -6.90 -24.71
CA GLY A 367 17.08 -8.08 -25.49
C GLY A 367 15.62 -8.48 -25.27
N GLU A 368 15.20 -9.59 -25.90
CA GLU A 368 13.86 -10.16 -25.73
C GLU A 368 13.77 -10.89 -24.39
N ALA A 369 13.34 -10.17 -23.36
CA ALA A 369 13.24 -10.66 -21.99
C ALA A 369 11.89 -10.32 -21.33
N PRO A 370 10.77 -10.87 -21.84
CA PRO A 370 9.46 -10.73 -21.20
C PRO A 370 9.47 -11.43 -19.83
N ILE A 371 8.92 -10.78 -18.81
CA ILE A 371 8.76 -11.39 -17.47
C ILE A 371 7.38 -11.05 -16.93
N PRO A 372 6.73 -11.91 -16.12
CA PRO A 372 5.43 -11.60 -15.55
C PRO A 372 5.45 -10.36 -14.67
N ILE A 373 4.46 -9.49 -14.88
CA ILE A 373 4.23 -8.27 -14.10
C ILE A 373 2.83 -8.36 -13.48
N ILE A 374 2.78 -8.34 -12.15
CA ILE A 374 1.53 -8.34 -11.40
C ILE A 374 1.50 -7.14 -10.44
N ALA A 375 0.33 -6.73 -9.98
CA ALA A 375 0.15 -5.60 -9.08
C ALA A 375 -0.82 -5.93 -7.94
N ALA A 376 -0.48 -5.49 -6.73
CA ALA A 376 -1.43 -5.41 -5.62
C ALA A 376 -2.39 -4.23 -5.84
N SER A 377 -3.54 -4.18 -5.16
CA SER A 377 -4.55 -3.12 -5.35
C SER A 377 -5.17 -2.58 -4.06
N SER A 378 -4.85 -3.19 -2.93
CA SER A 378 -5.22 -2.72 -1.59
C SER A 378 -4.11 -3.08 -0.59
N PRO A 379 -4.03 -2.40 0.56
CA PRO A 379 -3.07 -2.79 1.60
C PRO A 379 -3.24 -4.25 2.05
N ALA A 380 -4.47 -4.76 2.04
CA ALA A 380 -4.79 -6.13 2.43
C ALA A 380 -4.32 -7.16 1.39
N ASP A 381 -4.62 -6.94 0.10
CA ASP A 381 -4.29 -7.88 -0.98
C ASP A 381 -2.80 -7.90 -1.37
N CYS A 382 -1.99 -6.97 -0.85
CA CYS A 382 -0.53 -7.08 -0.89
C CYS A 382 -0.04 -8.43 -0.36
N PHE A 383 -0.73 -9.04 0.61
CA PHE A 383 -0.47 -10.40 1.06
C PHE A 383 -0.70 -11.42 -0.06
N ASP A 384 -1.88 -11.37 -0.67
CA ASP A 384 -2.31 -12.34 -1.69
C ASP A 384 -1.43 -12.24 -2.94
N TYR A 385 -1.10 -11.03 -3.40
CA TYR A 385 -0.28 -10.85 -4.58
C TYR A 385 1.21 -11.09 -4.35
N ALA A 386 1.72 -10.93 -3.11
CA ALA A 386 3.05 -11.44 -2.76
C ALA A 386 3.10 -12.96 -2.80
N PHE A 387 2.06 -13.63 -2.29
CA PHE A 387 1.92 -15.07 -2.37
C PHE A 387 1.84 -15.55 -3.84
N MET A 388 0.99 -14.91 -4.65
CA MET A 388 0.81 -15.26 -6.06
C MET A 388 2.06 -14.98 -6.90
N ALA A 389 2.82 -13.91 -6.60
CA ALA A 389 4.08 -13.64 -7.28
C ALA A 389 5.07 -14.80 -7.13
N GLU A 390 5.21 -15.31 -5.91
CA GLU A 390 6.11 -16.43 -5.60
C GLU A 390 5.59 -17.74 -6.19
N LYS A 391 4.27 -17.97 -6.13
CA LYS A 391 3.65 -19.12 -6.80
C LYS A 391 3.97 -19.14 -8.29
N ILE A 392 3.77 -18.02 -8.98
CA ILE A 392 4.11 -17.90 -10.41
C ILE A 392 5.60 -18.10 -10.63
N ALA A 393 6.45 -17.42 -9.85
CA ALA A 393 7.90 -17.48 -10.02
C ALA A 393 8.44 -18.91 -9.90
N ILE A 394 8.02 -19.62 -8.84
CA ILE A 394 8.46 -20.98 -8.50
C ILE A 394 7.88 -22.02 -9.47
N GLU A 395 6.59 -21.97 -9.78
CA GLU A 395 5.94 -22.97 -10.63
C GLU A 395 6.30 -22.82 -12.11
N HIS A 396 6.70 -21.63 -12.56
CA HIS A 396 7.05 -21.34 -13.95
C HIS A 396 8.54 -20.99 -14.15
N MET A 397 9.37 -21.11 -13.12
CA MET A 397 10.83 -20.91 -13.18
C MET A 397 11.22 -19.62 -13.93
N THR A 398 10.70 -18.49 -13.45
CA THR A 398 10.91 -17.17 -14.06
C THR A 398 10.96 -16.08 -12.99
N PRO A 399 11.70 -14.98 -13.20
CA PRO A 399 11.55 -13.81 -12.36
C PRO A 399 10.16 -13.18 -12.56
N VAL A 400 9.58 -12.61 -11.50
CA VAL A 400 8.27 -11.93 -11.49
C VAL A 400 8.42 -10.58 -10.81
N VAL A 401 7.84 -9.53 -11.39
CA VAL A 401 7.74 -8.22 -10.73
C VAL A 401 6.38 -8.09 -10.06
N LEU A 402 6.38 -7.85 -8.76
CA LEU A 402 5.20 -7.42 -8.01
C LEU A 402 5.25 -5.90 -7.85
N LEU A 403 4.31 -5.22 -8.49
CA LEU A 403 4.09 -3.79 -8.34
C LEU A 403 3.16 -3.53 -7.16
N THR A 404 3.61 -2.66 -6.27
CA THR A 404 2.79 -1.98 -5.27
C THR A 404 3.22 -0.51 -5.28
N ASP A 405 2.69 0.34 -4.41
CA ASP A 405 3.05 1.75 -4.37
C ASP A 405 3.04 2.30 -2.95
N SER A 406 3.59 3.51 -2.78
CA SER A 406 3.70 4.16 -1.48
C SER A 406 2.34 4.34 -0.77
N TYR A 407 1.24 4.46 -1.52
CA TYR A 407 -0.11 4.56 -0.95
C TYR A 407 -0.53 3.22 -0.34
N LEU A 408 -0.35 2.10 -1.06
CA LEU A 408 -0.64 0.77 -0.52
C LEU A 408 0.33 0.37 0.60
N GLY A 409 1.63 0.55 0.37
CA GLY A 409 2.71 0.09 1.24
C GLY A 409 2.64 0.72 2.64
N ASN A 410 2.39 2.04 2.70
CA ASN A 410 2.26 2.78 3.95
C ASN A 410 0.82 2.81 4.48
N GLY A 411 -0.18 2.73 3.58
CA GLY A 411 -1.58 2.64 3.93
C GLY A 411 -1.88 1.35 4.66
N SER A 412 -2.98 1.35 5.41
CA SER A 412 -3.47 0.18 6.15
C SER A 412 -4.95 -0.04 5.88
N GLY A 413 -5.36 -1.30 6.00
CA GLY A 413 -6.72 -1.76 5.75
C GLY A 413 -7.08 -2.93 6.66
N LEU A 414 -8.38 -3.22 6.76
CA LEU A 414 -8.86 -4.38 7.49
C LEU A 414 -8.57 -5.66 6.70
N TRP A 415 -7.67 -6.50 7.22
CA TRP A 415 -7.29 -7.75 6.59
C TRP A 415 -7.85 -8.96 7.34
N LYS A 416 -8.48 -9.86 6.58
CA LYS A 416 -8.95 -11.15 7.08
C LYS A 416 -7.75 -12.08 7.18
N ILE A 417 -7.45 -12.55 8.38
CA ILE A 417 -6.35 -13.49 8.58
C ILE A 417 -6.74 -14.81 7.89
N PRO A 418 -5.99 -15.27 6.87
CA PRO A 418 -6.28 -16.51 6.19
C PRO A 418 -6.02 -17.69 7.12
N ASN A 419 -6.77 -18.76 6.91
CA ASN A 419 -6.37 -20.05 7.42
C ASN A 419 -5.31 -20.63 6.48
N MET A 420 -4.14 -20.97 7.00
CA MET A 420 -3.06 -21.50 6.18
C MET A 420 -3.50 -22.78 5.47
N ASP A 421 -4.34 -23.62 6.08
CA ASP A 421 -4.80 -24.87 5.46
C ASP A 421 -5.64 -24.64 4.17
N ASP A 422 -6.31 -23.48 4.08
CA ASP A 422 -7.17 -23.14 2.94
C ASP A 422 -6.39 -22.52 1.77
N MET A 423 -5.10 -22.17 1.98
CA MET A 423 -4.26 -21.60 0.93
C MET A 423 -3.66 -22.69 0.04
N ASP A 424 -3.58 -22.39 -1.26
CA ASP A 424 -2.99 -23.28 -2.26
C ASP A 424 -1.55 -23.71 -1.89
N SER A 425 -1.18 -24.93 -2.28
CA SER A 425 0.23 -25.32 -2.32
C SER A 425 0.99 -24.55 -3.40
N ILE A 426 2.29 -24.35 -3.19
CA ILE A 426 3.22 -23.90 -4.23
C ILE A 426 4.15 -25.07 -4.51
N THR A 427 4.14 -25.60 -5.74
CA THR A 427 4.92 -26.81 -6.05
C THR A 427 6.09 -26.51 -6.99
N PRO A 428 7.34 -26.49 -6.48
CA PRO A 428 8.50 -26.31 -7.34
C PRO A 428 8.64 -27.43 -8.37
N LEU A 429 8.90 -27.09 -9.62
CA LEU A 429 9.12 -28.06 -10.69
C LEU A 429 10.54 -28.66 -10.58
N MET A 430 10.71 -29.67 -9.73
CA MET A 430 12.01 -30.29 -9.46
C MET A 430 12.37 -31.38 -10.47
N ALA A 431 13.66 -31.48 -10.80
CA ALA A 431 14.20 -32.55 -11.64
C ALA A 431 14.14 -33.91 -10.93
N ASP A 432 13.81 -34.97 -11.68
CA ASP A 432 13.82 -36.35 -11.19
C ASP A 432 15.27 -36.85 -11.07
N VAL A 433 15.71 -37.10 -9.84
CA VAL A 433 17.07 -37.55 -9.51
C VAL A 433 17.45 -38.92 -10.08
N ASN A 434 16.47 -39.67 -10.61
CA ASN A 434 16.69 -40.99 -11.20
C ASN A 434 16.82 -40.95 -12.72
N LYS A 435 16.71 -39.78 -13.35
CA LYS A 435 16.78 -39.61 -14.80
C LYS A 435 18.01 -38.79 -15.20
N PRO A 436 18.53 -38.97 -16.44
CA PRO A 436 19.53 -38.06 -16.96
C PRO A 436 18.99 -36.62 -16.93
N TYR A 437 19.73 -35.71 -16.32
CA TYR A 437 19.35 -34.30 -16.20
C TYR A 437 19.95 -33.49 -17.34
N GLN A 438 19.14 -32.70 -18.04
CA GLN A 438 19.63 -31.57 -18.82
C GLN A 438 19.05 -30.25 -18.29
N PRO A 439 19.86 -29.17 -18.22
CA PRO A 439 19.45 -27.94 -17.53
C PRO A 439 18.25 -27.24 -18.15
N TYR A 440 18.01 -27.42 -19.45
CA TYR A 440 16.92 -26.82 -20.20
C TYR A 440 15.93 -27.87 -20.74
N ASP A 441 15.85 -29.05 -20.11
CA ASP A 441 14.70 -29.93 -20.32
C ASP A 441 13.46 -29.27 -19.70
N ARG A 442 12.36 -29.24 -20.46
CA ARG A 442 11.16 -28.46 -20.15
C ARG A 442 9.96 -29.36 -19.90
N ASP A 443 9.09 -28.92 -19.01
CA ASP A 443 7.74 -29.45 -18.88
C ASP A 443 6.87 -29.00 -20.07
N GLU A 444 6.19 -29.94 -20.70
CA GLU A 444 5.41 -29.67 -21.92
C GLU A 444 4.21 -28.75 -21.68
N LYS A 445 3.65 -28.76 -20.46
CA LYS A 445 2.49 -27.95 -20.10
C LYS A 445 2.88 -26.49 -19.88
N THR A 446 3.86 -26.24 -19.02
CA THR A 446 4.25 -24.90 -18.60
C THR A 446 5.34 -24.28 -19.47
N GLY A 447 6.17 -25.09 -20.15
CA GLY A 447 7.40 -24.66 -20.82
C GLY A 447 8.55 -24.37 -19.85
N ALA A 448 8.33 -24.54 -18.54
CA ALA A 448 9.33 -24.31 -17.50
C ALA A 448 10.36 -25.44 -17.46
N ARG A 449 11.62 -25.08 -17.21
CA ARG A 449 12.69 -26.07 -17.02
C ARG A 449 12.58 -26.74 -15.66
N TYR A 450 13.11 -27.96 -15.53
CA TYR A 450 13.21 -28.62 -14.23
C TYR A 450 14.36 -28.02 -13.38
N TRP A 451 14.03 -27.62 -12.14
CA TRP A 451 14.96 -27.08 -11.16
C TRP A 451 15.73 -28.19 -10.46
N THR A 452 17.01 -27.99 -10.22
CA THR A 452 17.83 -28.87 -9.39
C THR A 452 18.71 -28.04 -8.47
N LYS A 453 19.08 -28.60 -7.32
CA LYS A 453 19.92 -27.93 -6.33
C LYS A 453 21.40 -28.30 -6.54
N PRO A 454 22.34 -27.34 -6.45
CA PRO A 454 23.76 -27.65 -6.41
C PRO A 454 24.08 -28.70 -5.35
N GLY A 455 24.97 -29.65 -5.70
CA GLY A 455 25.31 -30.79 -4.83
C GLY A 455 24.45 -32.04 -5.04
N THR A 456 23.45 -32.00 -5.93
CA THR A 456 22.69 -33.20 -6.34
C THR A 456 23.55 -34.05 -7.29
N PRO A 457 23.94 -35.29 -6.92
CA PRO A 457 24.79 -36.13 -7.77
C PRO A 457 24.16 -36.42 -9.14
N GLY A 458 24.94 -36.31 -10.22
CA GLY A 458 24.48 -36.56 -11.58
C GLY A 458 23.69 -35.41 -12.22
N HIS A 459 23.46 -34.32 -11.49
CA HIS A 459 22.78 -33.11 -11.95
C HIS A 459 23.76 -31.92 -12.06
N GLU A 460 25.05 -32.18 -12.23
CA GLU A 460 26.07 -31.15 -12.38
C GLU A 460 25.76 -30.31 -13.63
N HIS A 461 25.59 -29.00 -13.45
CA HIS A 461 25.19 -28.13 -14.54
C HIS A 461 25.75 -26.72 -14.39
N ARG A 462 25.63 -25.94 -15.47
CA ARG A 462 26.03 -24.54 -15.53
C ARG A 462 25.00 -23.71 -16.28
N VAL A 463 24.20 -22.96 -15.54
CA VAL A 463 23.45 -21.83 -16.08
C VAL A 463 24.29 -20.55 -16.00
N GLY A 464 24.01 -19.56 -16.83
CA GLY A 464 24.67 -18.27 -16.83
C GLY A 464 24.11 -17.34 -17.89
N GLY A 465 24.66 -16.13 -18.02
CA GLY A 465 24.12 -15.09 -18.90
C GLY A 465 24.37 -15.25 -20.40
N LEU A 466 25.10 -16.29 -20.84
CA LEU A 466 25.28 -16.58 -22.27
C LEU A 466 24.15 -17.45 -22.78
N GLU A 467 23.76 -17.28 -24.04
CA GLU A 467 22.80 -18.16 -24.70
C GLU A 467 23.23 -19.63 -24.62
N LYS A 468 22.26 -20.50 -24.38
CA LYS A 468 22.48 -21.92 -24.15
C LYS A 468 21.78 -22.77 -25.19
N SER A 469 22.35 -23.94 -25.47
CA SER A 469 21.68 -24.97 -26.26
C SER A 469 20.47 -25.51 -25.53
N ASP A 470 19.36 -25.69 -26.26
CA ASP A 470 18.17 -26.36 -25.75
C ASP A 470 18.49 -27.78 -25.22
N GLY A 471 17.86 -28.15 -24.11
CA GLY A 471 18.23 -29.33 -23.32
C GLY A 471 19.58 -29.15 -22.63
N LYS A 472 20.69 -29.40 -23.36
CA LYS A 472 22.05 -29.62 -22.82
C LYS A 472 22.61 -28.46 -22.00
N GLY A 473 22.22 -27.22 -22.28
CA GLY A 473 22.68 -26.05 -21.53
C GLY A 473 24.14 -25.64 -21.80
N SER A 474 24.78 -26.17 -22.85
CA SER A 474 26.10 -25.72 -23.30
C SER A 474 26.00 -24.34 -23.94
N VAL A 475 27.08 -23.54 -23.92
CA VAL A 475 27.07 -22.24 -24.62
C VAL A 475 26.80 -22.48 -26.11
N SER A 476 25.92 -21.67 -26.70
CA SER A 476 25.55 -21.75 -28.11
C SER A 476 25.61 -20.37 -28.77
N HIS A 477 26.16 -20.32 -29.98
CA HIS A 477 26.12 -19.16 -30.88
C HIS A 477 25.34 -19.47 -32.16
N ASP A 478 24.68 -20.62 -32.21
CA ASP A 478 23.90 -21.04 -33.37
C ASP A 478 22.63 -20.17 -33.49
N PRO A 479 22.40 -19.53 -34.64
CA PRO A 479 21.29 -18.60 -34.81
C PRO A 479 19.92 -19.27 -34.68
N ILE A 480 19.79 -20.52 -35.14
CA ILE A 480 18.51 -21.27 -35.08
C ILE A 480 18.20 -21.64 -33.62
N ASN A 481 19.20 -22.07 -32.85
CA ASN A 481 19.04 -22.29 -31.42
C ASN A 481 18.68 -21.00 -30.68
N HIS A 482 19.31 -19.87 -31.00
CA HIS A 482 19.00 -18.59 -30.36
C HIS A 482 17.55 -18.16 -30.60
N GLU A 483 17.07 -18.26 -31.84
CA GLU A 483 15.66 -18.00 -32.17
C GLU A 483 14.73 -18.94 -31.39
N LYS A 484 15.02 -20.25 -31.40
CA LYS A 484 14.23 -21.26 -30.69
C LYS A 484 14.15 -20.98 -29.19
N MET A 485 15.29 -20.77 -28.53
CA MET A 485 15.34 -20.54 -27.08
C MET A 485 14.67 -19.22 -26.68
N THR A 486 14.75 -18.19 -27.53
CA THR A 486 14.05 -16.93 -27.32
C THR A 486 12.53 -17.13 -27.33
N LYS A 487 12.00 -17.82 -28.36
CA LYS A 487 10.57 -18.15 -28.45
C LYS A 487 10.10 -19.04 -27.31
N LEU A 488 10.88 -20.04 -26.90
CA LEU A 488 10.53 -20.92 -25.79
C LEU A 488 10.40 -20.17 -24.45
N ARG A 489 11.30 -19.21 -24.18
CA ARG A 489 11.23 -18.40 -22.95
C ARG A 489 10.03 -17.45 -22.97
N GLU A 490 9.73 -16.84 -24.11
CA GLU A 490 8.53 -16.01 -24.29
C GLU A 490 7.25 -16.83 -24.12
N GLU A 491 7.14 -17.97 -24.80
CA GLU A 491 5.99 -18.86 -24.74
C GLU A 491 5.70 -19.32 -23.31
N LYS A 492 6.75 -19.71 -22.56
CA LYS A 492 6.64 -20.04 -21.13
C LYS A 492 6.00 -18.91 -20.33
N VAL A 493 6.41 -17.66 -20.58
CA VAL A 493 5.85 -16.49 -19.87
C VAL A 493 4.41 -16.25 -20.26
N MET A 494 4.06 -16.38 -21.54
CA MET A 494 2.68 -16.17 -22.02
C MET A 494 1.71 -17.22 -21.48
N ARG A 495 2.12 -18.49 -21.39
CA ARG A 495 1.31 -19.60 -20.84
C ARG A 495 0.91 -19.42 -19.37
N ILE A 496 1.55 -18.52 -18.64
CA ILE A 496 1.18 -18.21 -17.25
C ILE A 496 -0.27 -17.71 -17.17
N ALA A 497 -0.75 -17.00 -18.19
CA ALA A 497 -2.11 -16.48 -18.25
C ALA A 497 -3.19 -17.59 -18.21
N ASP A 498 -2.85 -18.83 -18.62
CA ASP A 498 -3.76 -19.97 -18.60
C ASP A 498 -4.16 -20.39 -17.17
N ASN A 499 -3.36 -19.99 -16.18
CA ASN A 499 -3.59 -20.30 -14.77
C ASN A 499 -4.09 -19.09 -13.96
N TYR A 500 -4.35 -17.94 -14.60
CA TYR A 500 -4.88 -16.79 -13.90
C TYR A 500 -6.34 -17.01 -13.47
N PRO A 501 -6.76 -16.45 -12.32
CA PRO A 501 -8.17 -16.35 -12.00
C PRO A 501 -8.86 -15.49 -13.06
N LYS A 502 -10.16 -15.73 -13.25
CA LYS A 502 -10.95 -14.92 -14.18
C LYS A 502 -10.92 -13.44 -13.78
N GLN A 503 -10.76 -12.58 -14.76
CA GLN A 503 -10.78 -11.13 -14.58
C GLN A 503 -12.19 -10.70 -14.12
N GLU A 504 -12.24 -10.16 -12.91
CA GLU A 504 -13.48 -9.72 -12.28
C GLU A 504 -13.97 -8.41 -12.92
N VAL A 505 -15.26 -8.35 -13.20
CA VAL A 505 -15.95 -7.18 -13.73
C VAL A 505 -17.16 -6.90 -12.85
N PHE A 506 -17.24 -5.67 -12.35
CA PHE A 506 -18.35 -5.17 -11.54
C PHE A 506 -19.30 -4.35 -12.39
N GLY A 507 -20.59 -4.39 -12.06
CA GLY A 507 -21.65 -3.77 -12.85
C GLY A 507 -22.25 -4.71 -13.90
N LYS A 508 -22.87 -4.13 -14.92
CA LYS A 508 -23.47 -4.90 -16.01
C LYS A 508 -22.38 -5.59 -16.83
N GLU A 509 -22.67 -6.76 -17.39
CA GLU A 509 -21.72 -7.51 -18.22
C GLU A 509 -21.40 -6.81 -19.56
N GLU A 510 -22.31 -5.97 -20.05
CA GLU A 510 -22.18 -5.14 -21.24
C GLU A 510 -22.79 -3.76 -20.99
N GLY A 511 -22.30 -2.73 -21.67
CA GLY A 511 -22.80 -1.37 -21.46
C GLY A 511 -22.05 -0.28 -22.20
N ASP A 512 -22.30 0.95 -21.80
CA ASP A 512 -21.71 2.12 -22.43
C ASP A 512 -20.25 2.37 -22.02
N LEU A 513 -19.96 2.42 -20.71
CA LEU A 513 -18.64 2.77 -20.18
C LEU A 513 -18.05 1.69 -19.28
N LEU A 514 -16.89 1.15 -19.66
CA LEU A 514 -16.03 0.35 -18.78
C LEU A 514 -14.90 1.21 -18.22
N ILE A 515 -14.82 1.28 -16.89
CA ILE A 515 -13.70 1.86 -16.17
C ILE A 515 -12.65 0.78 -15.94
N VAL A 516 -11.41 1.07 -16.31
CA VAL A 516 -10.25 0.19 -16.15
C VAL A 516 -9.24 0.85 -15.22
N SER A 517 -8.85 0.17 -14.16
CA SER A 517 -7.76 0.59 -13.27
C SER A 517 -6.76 -0.53 -13.02
N TRP A 518 -5.68 -0.17 -12.32
CA TRP A 518 -4.75 -1.11 -11.72
C TRP A 518 -4.08 -0.47 -10.48
N GLY A 519 -3.44 -1.28 -9.65
CA GLY A 519 -2.71 -0.78 -8.48
C GLY A 519 -3.61 -0.09 -7.44
N SER A 520 -3.06 0.85 -6.66
CA SER A 520 -3.83 1.67 -5.70
C SER A 520 -5.02 2.43 -6.27
N THR A 521 -5.08 2.65 -7.60
CA THR A 521 -6.20 3.34 -8.24
C THR A 521 -7.52 2.58 -8.07
N LYS A 522 -7.49 1.26 -7.81
CA LYS A 522 -8.68 0.43 -7.59
C LYS A 522 -9.65 1.07 -6.61
N GLY A 523 -9.17 1.47 -5.42
CA GLY A 523 -10.07 1.91 -4.35
C GLY A 523 -10.89 3.14 -4.74
N SER A 524 -10.25 4.16 -5.30
CA SER A 524 -10.94 5.40 -5.72
C SER A 524 -11.81 5.19 -6.94
N ALA A 525 -11.34 4.44 -7.94
CA ALA A 525 -12.10 4.16 -9.16
C ALA A 525 -13.33 3.28 -8.89
N TYR A 526 -13.20 2.25 -8.06
CA TYR A 526 -14.30 1.40 -7.62
C TYR A 526 -15.34 2.20 -6.82
N SER A 527 -14.90 3.06 -5.90
CA SER A 527 -15.81 3.90 -5.11
C SER A 527 -16.64 4.84 -6.00
N ALA A 528 -16.00 5.49 -6.97
CA ALA A 528 -16.69 6.37 -7.92
C ALA A 528 -17.63 5.61 -8.86
N PHE A 529 -17.21 4.42 -9.33
CA PHE A 529 -18.06 3.51 -10.08
C PHE A 529 -19.31 3.13 -9.29
N LYS A 530 -19.15 2.71 -8.04
CA LYS A 530 -20.23 2.22 -7.16
C LYS A 530 -21.24 3.32 -6.84
N GLU A 531 -20.79 4.57 -6.64
CA GLU A 531 -21.68 5.74 -6.51
C GLU A 531 -22.55 5.94 -7.75
N LEU A 532 -21.98 5.86 -8.95
CA LEU A 532 -22.72 6.03 -10.20
C LEU A 532 -23.58 4.82 -10.58
N GLU A 533 -23.16 3.62 -10.21
CA GLU A 533 -23.97 2.40 -10.36
C GLU A 533 -25.24 2.49 -9.52
N GLU A 534 -25.14 2.96 -8.27
CA GLU A 534 -26.29 3.19 -7.38
C GLU A 534 -27.25 4.27 -7.93
N GLU A 535 -26.74 5.24 -8.69
CA GLU A 535 -27.55 6.21 -9.45
C GLU A 535 -28.18 5.63 -10.74
N GLY A 536 -27.92 4.35 -11.04
CA GLY A 536 -28.45 3.65 -12.21
C GLY A 536 -27.76 4.01 -13.52
N LYS A 537 -26.54 4.56 -13.48
CA LYS A 537 -25.75 4.87 -14.69
C LYS A 537 -25.31 3.59 -15.40
N ASP A 538 -25.14 3.67 -16.72
CA ASP A 538 -24.67 2.55 -17.55
C ASP A 538 -23.14 2.44 -17.54
N ILE A 539 -22.61 1.99 -16.41
CA ILE A 539 -21.17 1.93 -16.12
C ILE A 539 -20.80 0.55 -15.57
N ALA A 540 -19.59 0.11 -15.86
CA ALA A 540 -18.95 -1.08 -15.30
C ALA A 540 -17.52 -0.78 -14.89
N PHE A 541 -16.93 -1.63 -14.05
CA PHE A 541 -15.57 -1.46 -13.54
C PHE A 541 -14.79 -2.77 -13.56
N THR A 542 -13.51 -2.70 -13.93
CA THR A 542 -12.57 -3.81 -13.81
C THR A 542 -11.21 -3.29 -13.35
N ASN A 543 -10.56 -4.04 -12.46
CA ASN A 543 -9.20 -3.75 -12.00
C ASN A 543 -8.24 -4.87 -12.40
N PHE A 544 -7.16 -4.53 -13.10
CA PHE A 544 -6.15 -5.49 -13.49
C PHE A 544 -5.09 -5.65 -12.41
N ASN A 545 -4.94 -6.89 -11.96
CA ASN A 545 -3.84 -7.30 -11.08
C ASN A 545 -2.75 -8.07 -11.83
N TYR A 546 -3.09 -8.66 -12.98
CA TYR A 546 -2.13 -9.28 -13.89
C TYR A 546 -1.95 -8.36 -15.09
N LEU A 547 -0.79 -7.71 -15.18
CA LEU A 547 -0.53 -6.67 -16.17
C LEU A 547 0.23 -7.21 -17.38
N PHE A 548 1.05 -8.24 -17.18
CA PHE A 548 1.70 -8.97 -18.27
C PHE A 548 2.06 -10.40 -17.83
N PRO A 549 1.74 -11.44 -18.62
CA PRO A 549 0.74 -11.40 -19.69
C PRO A 549 -0.62 -10.90 -19.18
N LEU A 550 -1.47 -10.42 -20.09
CA LEU A 550 -2.85 -10.04 -19.73
C LEU A 550 -3.70 -11.31 -19.55
N PRO A 551 -4.77 -11.27 -18.73
CA PRO A 551 -5.76 -12.33 -18.68
C PRO A 551 -6.31 -12.65 -20.09
N ASN A 552 -6.46 -13.93 -20.42
CA ASN A 552 -6.81 -14.41 -21.76
C ASN A 552 -8.14 -13.85 -22.27
N GLU A 553 -9.09 -13.56 -21.38
CA GLU A 553 -10.43 -13.03 -21.67
C GLU A 553 -10.48 -11.50 -21.84
N THR A 554 -9.35 -10.79 -21.71
CA THR A 554 -9.32 -9.32 -21.71
C THR A 554 -10.02 -8.72 -22.93
N ALA A 555 -9.73 -9.24 -24.13
CA ALA A 555 -10.35 -8.77 -25.37
C ALA A 555 -11.86 -9.02 -25.40
N ASP A 556 -12.32 -10.17 -24.87
CA ASP A 556 -13.74 -10.51 -24.84
C ASP A 556 -14.51 -9.64 -23.85
N ILE A 557 -13.89 -9.28 -22.72
CA ILE A 557 -14.44 -8.28 -21.80
C ILE A 557 -14.59 -6.94 -22.52
N PHE A 558 -13.54 -6.46 -23.18
CA PHE A 558 -13.51 -5.13 -23.81
C PHE A 558 -14.52 -4.98 -24.96
N LYS A 559 -14.80 -6.05 -25.72
CA LYS A 559 -15.83 -6.04 -26.80
C LYS A 559 -17.23 -5.74 -26.30
N ARG A 560 -17.53 -5.98 -25.03
CA ARG A 560 -18.87 -5.80 -24.43
C ARG A 560 -19.19 -4.33 -24.12
N TYR A 561 -18.23 -3.42 -24.29
CA TYR A 561 -18.40 -2.01 -23.92
C TYR A 561 -18.11 -1.06 -25.08
N LYS A 562 -18.92 -0.01 -25.19
CA LYS A 562 -18.75 1.00 -26.25
C LYS A 562 -17.52 1.88 -26.01
N ARG A 563 -17.20 2.15 -24.74
CA ARG A 563 -16.13 3.05 -24.32
C ARG A 563 -15.35 2.43 -23.18
N ILE A 564 -14.02 2.56 -23.25
CA ILE A 564 -13.09 2.06 -22.24
C ILE A 564 -12.28 3.24 -21.74
N LEU A 565 -12.38 3.54 -20.45
CA LEU A 565 -11.62 4.60 -19.79
C LEU A 565 -10.58 3.98 -18.85
N VAL A 566 -9.31 4.24 -19.12
CA VAL A 566 -8.21 3.80 -18.26
C VAL A 566 -7.84 4.92 -17.29
N CYS A 567 -7.92 4.63 -16.00
CA CYS A 567 -7.59 5.55 -14.91
C CYS A 567 -6.26 5.15 -14.26
N GLU A 568 -5.27 6.06 -14.26
CA GLU A 568 -3.92 5.74 -13.77
C GLU A 568 -3.25 6.93 -13.08
N LEU A 569 -2.43 6.65 -12.07
CA LEU A 569 -1.57 7.64 -11.41
C LEU A 569 -0.23 7.83 -12.15
N ASN A 570 -0.29 7.99 -13.47
CA ASN A 570 0.84 8.21 -14.37
C ASN A 570 0.33 8.83 -15.70
N SER A 571 1.18 8.93 -16.72
CA SER A 571 0.83 9.51 -18.03
C SER A 571 0.12 8.57 -19.01
N GLY A 572 -0.35 7.40 -18.57
CA GLY A 572 -1.03 6.41 -19.39
C GLY A 572 -0.22 5.17 -19.74
N GLN A 573 0.58 4.65 -18.81
CA GLN A 573 1.48 3.53 -19.09
C GLN A 573 0.71 2.25 -19.40
N PHE A 574 -0.34 1.92 -18.62
CA PHE A 574 -1.13 0.73 -18.90
C PHE A 574 -1.96 0.91 -20.18
N ALA A 575 -2.54 2.09 -20.39
CA ALA A 575 -3.22 2.39 -21.66
C ALA A 575 -2.30 2.23 -22.88
N PHE A 576 -1.01 2.61 -22.78
CA PHE A 576 -0.03 2.40 -23.83
C PHE A 576 0.25 0.89 -24.06
N HIS A 577 0.39 0.13 -22.97
CA HIS A 577 0.56 -1.32 -23.05
C HIS A 577 -0.65 -1.99 -23.74
N LEU A 578 -1.86 -1.66 -23.31
CA LEU A 578 -3.11 -2.17 -23.89
C LEU A 578 -3.23 -1.84 -25.38
N ARG A 579 -2.86 -0.63 -25.82
CA ARG A 579 -2.83 -0.27 -27.25
C ARG A 579 -1.85 -1.13 -28.06
N SER A 580 -0.78 -1.58 -27.43
CA SER A 580 0.27 -2.37 -28.10
C SER A 580 -0.13 -3.84 -28.21
N THR A 581 -0.88 -4.35 -27.23
CA THR A 581 -1.30 -5.76 -27.18
C THR A 581 -2.68 -6.01 -27.79
N LEU A 582 -3.60 -5.05 -27.69
CA LEU A 582 -4.99 -5.11 -28.16
C LEU A 582 -5.35 -3.84 -28.98
N PRO A 583 -4.70 -3.62 -30.13
CA PRO A 583 -4.84 -2.39 -30.93
C PRO A 583 -6.23 -2.18 -31.54
N GLU A 584 -7.10 -3.21 -31.54
CA GLU A 584 -8.45 -3.14 -32.06
C GLU A 584 -9.42 -2.30 -31.20
N PHE A 585 -9.07 -2.01 -29.94
CA PHE A 585 -9.90 -1.19 -29.05
C PHE A 585 -9.42 0.27 -28.96
N LYS A 586 -10.35 1.15 -28.58
CA LYS A 586 -10.07 2.57 -28.32
C LYS A 586 -10.07 2.83 -26.81
N TYR A 587 -8.93 3.31 -26.31
CA TYR A 587 -8.72 3.61 -24.90
C TYR A 587 -8.75 5.11 -24.64
N MET A 588 -9.79 5.56 -23.95
CA MET A 588 -9.84 6.86 -23.30
C MET A 588 -8.94 6.82 -22.06
N GLN A 589 -8.45 7.98 -21.62
CA GLN A 589 -7.52 8.05 -20.49
C GLN A 589 -7.94 9.16 -19.53
N PHE A 590 -7.84 8.88 -18.23
CA PHE A 590 -7.90 9.89 -17.19
C PHE A 590 -6.74 9.68 -16.22
N ASN A 591 -5.79 10.60 -16.30
CA ASN A 591 -4.45 10.43 -15.76
C ASN A 591 -4.17 11.49 -14.71
N LYS A 592 -3.54 11.11 -13.59
CA LYS A 592 -3.13 12.05 -12.54
C LYS A 592 -1.65 11.88 -12.20
N ILE A 593 -0.90 12.98 -12.35
CA ILE A 593 0.56 13.04 -12.12
C ILE A 593 0.83 14.15 -11.09
N GLN A 594 0.24 13.99 -9.91
CA GLN A 594 0.27 14.99 -8.83
C GLN A 594 0.90 14.42 -7.55
N ALA A 595 1.48 13.22 -7.62
CA ALA A 595 2.05 12.50 -6.49
C ALA A 595 1.06 12.34 -5.30
N GLN A 596 -0.22 12.14 -5.65
CA GLN A 596 -1.36 12.02 -4.76
C GLN A 596 -2.34 11.00 -5.36
N PRO A 597 -3.07 10.24 -4.52
CA PRO A 597 -4.12 9.36 -5.02
C PRO A 597 -5.25 10.14 -5.68
N PHE A 598 -6.07 9.46 -6.47
CA PHE A 598 -7.32 10.03 -6.97
C PHE A 598 -8.29 10.28 -5.81
N MET A 599 -8.99 11.41 -5.90
CA MET A 599 -10.22 11.65 -5.18
C MET A 599 -11.36 10.88 -5.86
N VAL A 600 -12.33 10.43 -5.09
CA VAL A 600 -13.56 9.81 -5.62
C VAL A 600 -14.34 10.85 -6.43
N SER A 601 -14.48 12.06 -5.88
CA SER A 601 -15.20 13.18 -6.51
C SER A 601 -14.67 13.54 -7.91
N GLU A 602 -13.35 13.63 -8.10
CA GLU A 602 -12.80 13.95 -9.44
C GLU A 602 -13.04 12.83 -10.47
N LEU A 603 -13.07 11.58 -10.02
CA LEU A 603 -13.41 10.42 -10.87
C LEU A 603 -14.90 10.42 -11.20
N THR A 604 -15.76 10.62 -10.22
CA THR A 604 -17.23 10.70 -10.40
C THR A 604 -17.60 11.81 -11.38
N GLU A 605 -17.00 13.01 -11.24
CA GLU A 605 -17.18 14.12 -12.18
C GLU A 605 -16.76 13.70 -13.60
N LYS A 606 -15.59 13.07 -13.74
CA LYS A 606 -15.09 12.66 -15.06
C LYS A 606 -15.96 11.58 -15.71
N PHE A 607 -16.44 10.62 -14.93
CA PHE A 607 -17.28 9.53 -15.43
C PHE A 607 -18.64 10.08 -15.91
N ASN A 608 -19.24 11.01 -15.15
CA ASN A 608 -20.46 11.72 -15.56
C ASN A 608 -20.27 12.54 -16.84
N GLU A 609 -19.15 13.27 -16.97
CA GLU A 609 -18.79 14.02 -18.19
C GLU A 609 -18.79 13.09 -19.42
N ILE A 610 -18.18 11.92 -19.30
CA ILE A 610 -18.13 10.93 -20.38
C ILE A 610 -19.52 10.38 -20.67
N LEU A 611 -20.29 10.01 -19.65
CA LEU A 611 -21.66 9.51 -19.82
C LEU A 611 -22.65 10.57 -20.34
N GLY A 612 -22.24 11.85 -20.43
CA GLY A 612 -23.07 12.94 -20.92
C GLY A 612 -24.10 13.44 -19.90
N ALA A 613 -23.90 13.14 -18.62
CA ALA A 613 -24.70 13.70 -17.52
C ALA A 613 -24.15 15.10 -17.19
N LYS A 614 -24.98 16.14 -17.37
CA LYS A 614 -24.71 17.51 -16.92
C LYS A 614 -25.20 17.73 -15.50
#